data_AF-X1APS3-F1
#
_entry.id   AF-X1APS3-F1
#
_cell.length_a   1.000
_cell.length_b   1.000
_cell.length_c   1.000
_cell.angle_alpha   90.00
_cell.angle_beta   90.00
_cell.angle_gamma   90.00
#
_symmetry.space_group_name_H-M   'P 1'
#
loop_
_entity.id
_entity.type
_entity.pdbx_description
1 polymer ?
#
loop_
_entity_poly.entity_id
_entity_poly.type
_entity_poly.pdbx_seq_one_letter_code
_entity_poly.pdbx_strand_id
1 'polypeptide(L)'
;MIKKSKTLKITGLGESSVNELIRNYINKQTNFSFGIYANPEDIQVQVTTQAPTEKETDKLLQLSVNQLTKILGNYVYGTDKQSLEEVVGNLLKTKKLKVAVAESCTGGMLGEMITRIPGSSKYFQGGVISYNAKVKEDLLKVPPEVIRKYGEVSKEVAQLMSEGVRRCCHSDIGISITGIAGPGG
;
A
#
# COMPACT_ATOMS: atom_id res chain seq x y z
N MET A 1 28.62 -17.13 -16.57
CA MET A 1 27.17 -17.16 -16.29
C MET A 1 26.78 -15.86 -15.62
N ILE A 2 25.80 -15.14 -16.16
CA ILE A 2 25.28 -13.87 -15.64
C ILE A 2 24.10 -14.17 -14.73
N LYS A 3 24.20 -13.79 -13.45
CA LYS A 3 23.16 -13.98 -12.43
C LYS A 3 22.42 -12.66 -12.20
N LYS A 4 21.08 -12.70 -12.19
CA LYS A 4 20.23 -11.55 -11.87
C LYS A 4 19.04 -12.00 -11.03
N SER A 5 18.46 -11.03 -10.32
CA SER A 5 17.28 -11.22 -9.48
C SER A 5 16.24 -10.16 -9.80
N LYS A 6 14.97 -10.50 -9.59
CA LYS A 6 13.84 -9.58 -9.66
C LYS A 6 12.94 -9.81 -8.47
N THR A 7 12.43 -8.73 -7.87
CA THR A 7 11.55 -8.82 -6.70
C THR A 7 10.14 -8.37 -7.07
N LEU A 8 9.15 -9.18 -6.72
CA LEU A 8 7.74 -8.76 -6.69
C LEU A 8 7.41 -8.30 -5.28
N LYS A 9 6.62 -7.22 -5.17
CA LYS A 9 6.16 -6.66 -3.90
C LYS A 9 4.66 -6.85 -3.75
N ILE A 10 4.25 -7.49 -2.66
CA ILE A 10 2.93 -8.02 -2.42
C ILE A 10 2.33 -7.36 -1.18
N THR A 11 1.10 -6.89 -1.29
CA THR A 11 0.31 -6.38 -0.16
C THR A 11 -1.03 -7.12 -0.07
N GLY A 12 -1.68 -7.08 1.09
CA GLY A 12 -2.99 -7.70 1.32
C GLY A 12 -2.97 -9.22 1.57
N LEU A 13 -1.79 -9.84 1.60
CA LEU A 13 -1.60 -11.25 1.96
C LEU A 13 -0.47 -11.39 2.99
N GLY A 14 -0.62 -12.35 3.90
CA GLY A 14 0.47 -12.78 4.78
C GLY A 14 1.44 -13.74 4.08
N GLU A 15 2.62 -13.93 4.66
CA GLU A 15 3.69 -14.77 4.10
C GLU A 15 3.21 -16.19 3.76
N SER A 16 2.54 -16.86 4.71
CA SER A 16 2.05 -18.23 4.51
C SER A 16 1.09 -18.34 3.32
N SER A 17 0.19 -17.37 3.15
CA SER A 17 -0.75 -17.33 2.02
C SER A 17 -0.02 -17.11 0.69
N VAL A 18 0.98 -16.23 0.67
CA VAL A 18 1.83 -16.03 -0.53
C VAL A 18 2.55 -17.33 -0.88
N ASN A 19 3.18 -17.98 0.10
CA ASN A 19 3.89 -19.24 -0.10
C ASN A 19 2.97 -20.33 -0.66
N GLU A 20 1.78 -20.51 -0.08
CA GLU A 20 0.80 -21.51 -0.55
C GLU A 20 0.37 -21.29 -2.01
N LEU A 21 0.09 -20.04 -2.39
CA LEU A 21 -0.33 -19.70 -3.75
C LEU A 21 0.73 -20.03 -4.80
N ILE A 22 2.01 -19.76 -4.51
CA ILE A 22 3.10 -19.92 -5.48
C ILE A 22 3.85 -21.25 -5.36
N ARG A 23 3.59 -22.05 -4.31
CA ARG A 23 4.28 -23.32 -4.02
C ARG A 23 4.35 -24.26 -5.22
N ASN A 24 3.21 -24.48 -5.88
CA ASN A 24 3.14 -25.38 -7.04
C ASN A 24 3.97 -24.88 -8.23
N TYR A 25 4.08 -23.57 -8.40
CA TYR A 25 4.90 -22.97 -9.44
C TYR A 25 6.38 -23.13 -9.11
N ILE A 26 6.79 -22.77 -7.88
CA ILE A 26 8.17 -22.87 -7.38
C ILE A 26 8.69 -24.31 -7.48
N ASN A 27 7.92 -25.30 -6.99
CA ASN A 27 8.35 -26.70 -6.96
C ASN A 27 8.58 -27.31 -8.35
N LYS A 28 8.02 -26.70 -9.40
CA LYS A 28 8.21 -27.15 -10.80
C LYS A 28 9.40 -26.49 -11.49
N GLN A 29 10.01 -25.48 -10.88
CA GLN A 29 11.12 -24.73 -11.47
C GLN A 29 12.47 -25.30 -11.02
N THR A 30 13.34 -25.60 -11.98
CA THR A 30 14.72 -26.07 -11.71
C THR A 30 15.78 -25.00 -11.98
N ASN A 31 15.47 -24.01 -12.82
CA ASN A 31 16.43 -22.98 -13.27
C ASN A 31 16.32 -21.67 -12.47
N PHE A 32 15.55 -21.67 -11.38
CA PHE A 32 15.26 -20.49 -10.58
C PHE A 32 15.48 -20.80 -9.10
N SER A 33 15.94 -19.80 -8.35
CA SER A 33 15.92 -19.77 -6.89
C SER A 33 14.93 -18.72 -6.44
N PHE A 34 14.13 -19.04 -5.42
CA PHE A 34 13.09 -18.16 -4.90
C PHE A 34 13.34 -17.85 -3.42
N GLY A 35 13.04 -16.62 -3.02
CA GLY A 35 12.98 -16.20 -1.63
C GLY A 35 11.66 -15.48 -1.35
N ILE A 36 11.06 -15.75 -0.19
CA ILE A 36 9.91 -15.02 0.32
C ILE A 36 10.39 -14.28 1.58
N TYR A 37 10.18 -12.97 1.63
CA TYR A 37 10.62 -12.12 2.73
C TYR A 37 9.43 -11.36 3.27
N ALA A 38 9.16 -11.51 4.56
CA ALA A 38 8.15 -10.73 5.26
C ALA A 38 8.79 -9.47 5.85
N ASN A 39 8.28 -8.31 5.45
CA ASN A 39 8.60 -7.02 6.05
C ASN A 39 7.34 -6.46 6.72
N PRO A 40 7.49 -5.48 7.64
CA PRO A 40 6.33 -4.81 8.23
C PRO A 40 5.39 -4.16 7.19
N GLU A 41 5.94 -3.73 6.05
CA GLU A 41 5.20 -3.00 5.00
C GLU A 41 4.61 -3.92 3.91
N ASP A 42 5.31 -5.00 3.57
CA ASP A 42 4.97 -5.88 2.46
C ASP A 42 5.55 -7.29 2.59
N ILE A 43 5.05 -8.20 1.76
CA ILE A 43 5.70 -9.47 1.47
C ILE A 43 6.44 -9.33 0.13
N GLN A 44 7.66 -9.84 0.05
CA GLN A 44 8.46 -9.79 -1.17
C GLN A 44 8.76 -11.19 -1.68
N VAL A 45 8.49 -11.44 -2.97
CA VAL A 45 8.89 -12.68 -3.65
C VAL A 45 10.03 -12.34 -4.59
N GLN A 46 11.24 -12.76 -4.24
CA GLN A 46 12.41 -12.62 -5.10
C GLN A 46 12.60 -13.87 -5.94
N VAL A 47 12.77 -13.69 -7.25
CA VAL A 47 13.20 -14.74 -8.17
C VAL A 47 14.60 -14.44 -8.70
N THR A 48 15.47 -15.43 -8.67
CA THR A 48 16.86 -15.34 -9.13
C THR A 48 17.11 -16.41 -10.18
N THR A 49 17.81 -16.05 -11.26
CA THR A 49 18.26 -17.01 -12.29
C THR A 49 19.65 -16.65 -12.79
N GLN A 50 20.26 -17.57 -13.53
CA GLN A 50 21.54 -17.35 -14.19
C GLN A 50 21.56 -18.01 -15.57
N ALA A 51 22.12 -17.30 -16.56
CA ALA A 51 22.25 -17.81 -17.93
C ALA A 51 23.58 -17.33 -18.57
N PRO A 52 24.01 -17.89 -19.72
CA PRO A 52 25.23 -17.46 -20.41
C PRO A 52 25.24 -15.99 -20.82
N THR A 53 24.08 -15.43 -21.19
CA THR A 53 23.97 -14.04 -21.70
C THR A 53 22.95 -13.22 -20.91
N GLU A 54 23.13 -11.90 -20.89
CA GLU A 54 22.24 -10.97 -20.20
C GLU A 54 20.80 -11.03 -20.75
N LYS A 55 20.68 -11.04 -22.08
CA LYS A 55 19.41 -11.14 -22.80
C LYS A 55 18.64 -12.41 -22.42
N GLU A 56 19.33 -13.52 -22.25
CA GLU A 56 18.71 -14.78 -21.85
C GLU A 56 18.26 -14.75 -20.38
N THR A 57 19.11 -14.25 -19.48
CA THR A 57 18.77 -14.07 -18.06
C THR A 57 17.54 -13.16 -17.89
N ASP A 58 17.48 -12.04 -18.61
CA ASP A 58 16.35 -11.10 -18.56
C ASP A 58 15.06 -11.73 -19.10
N LYS A 59 15.16 -12.51 -20.19
CA LYS A 59 14.02 -13.26 -20.75
C LYS A 59 13.48 -14.28 -19.75
N LEU A 60 14.37 -15.04 -19.10
CA LEU A 60 13.97 -16.03 -18.09
C LEU A 60 13.31 -15.38 -16.87
N LEU A 61 13.89 -14.29 -16.35
CA LEU A 61 13.28 -13.54 -15.25
C LEU A 61 11.91 -12.99 -15.63
N GLN A 62 11.77 -12.39 -16.81
CA GLN A 62 10.50 -11.83 -17.24
C GLN A 62 9.41 -12.90 -17.38
N LEU A 63 9.77 -14.09 -17.88
CA LEU A 63 8.85 -15.23 -17.93
C LEU A 63 8.37 -15.63 -16.53
N SER A 64 9.29 -15.74 -15.58
CA SER A 64 8.94 -16.13 -14.21
C SER A 64 8.11 -15.07 -13.49
N VAL A 65 8.52 -13.80 -13.59
CA VAL A 65 7.79 -12.64 -13.05
C VAL A 65 6.37 -12.58 -13.61
N ASN A 66 6.18 -12.80 -14.92
CA ASN A 66 4.85 -12.82 -15.52
C ASN A 66 3.97 -13.95 -14.97
N GLN A 67 4.53 -15.14 -14.73
CA GLN A 67 3.77 -16.27 -14.16
C GLN A 67 3.40 -16.02 -12.70
N LEU A 68 4.36 -15.56 -11.89
CA LEU A 68 4.12 -15.18 -10.50
C LEU A 68 3.08 -14.06 -10.39
N THR A 69 3.16 -13.04 -11.25
CA THR A 69 2.17 -11.95 -11.29
C THR A 69 0.78 -12.46 -11.67
N LYS A 70 0.66 -13.44 -12.57
CA LYS A 70 -0.64 -14.06 -12.89
C LYS A 70 -1.23 -14.83 -11.70
N ILE A 71 -0.39 -15.52 -10.92
CA ILE A 71 -0.81 -16.28 -9.74
C ILE A 71 -1.22 -15.34 -8.61
N LEU A 72 -0.40 -14.32 -8.35
CA LEU A 72 -0.59 -13.37 -7.25
C LEU A 72 -1.58 -12.24 -7.60
N GLY A 73 -1.88 -12.02 -8.88
CA GLY A 73 -2.90 -11.11 -9.36
C GLY A 73 -2.78 -9.70 -8.78
N ASN A 74 -3.90 -9.19 -8.25
CA ASN A 74 -4.03 -7.81 -7.74
C ASN A 74 -3.26 -7.55 -6.44
N TYR A 75 -2.66 -8.58 -5.83
CA TYR A 75 -1.84 -8.40 -4.63
C TYR A 75 -0.45 -7.85 -4.96
N VAL A 76 0.01 -7.98 -6.21
CA VAL A 76 1.28 -7.41 -6.66
C VAL A 76 1.08 -5.91 -6.94
N TYR A 77 1.69 -5.07 -6.12
CA TYR A 77 1.60 -3.61 -6.31
C TYR A 77 2.80 -3.04 -7.06
N GLY A 78 3.95 -3.71 -7.04
CA GLY A 78 5.18 -3.18 -7.62
C GLY A 78 6.28 -4.22 -7.75
N THR A 79 7.41 -3.77 -8.29
CA THR A 79 8.61 -4.58 -8.46
C THR A 79 9.86 -3.86 -7.97
N ASP A 80 10.86 -4.65 -7.58
CA ASP A 80 12.20 -4.20 -7.23
C ASP A 80 12.18 -3.11 -6.14
N LYS A 81 12.60 -1.89 -6.47
CA LYS A 81 12.73 -0.79 -5.51
C LYS A 81 11.48 0.07 -5.35
N GLN A 82 10.42 -0.19 -6.12
CA GLN A 82 9.20 0.61 -6.06
C GLN A 82 8.57 0.53 -4.67
N SER A 83 8.27 1.65 -4.04
CA SER A 83 7.48 1.68 -2.80
C SER A 83 5.99 1.86 -3.10
N LEU A 84 5.13 1.54 -2.13
CA LEU A 84 3.68 1.60 -2.32
C LEU A 84 3.23 3.05 -2.56
N GLU A 85 3.76 3.99 -1.79
CA GLU A 85 3.49 5.42 -1.93
C GLU A 85 3.98 5.99 -3.28
N GLU A 86 5.07 5.46 -3.84
CA GLU A 86 5.54 5.84 -5.18
C GLU A 86 4.56 5.35 -6.26
N VAL A 87 4.15 4.07 -6.18
CA VAL A 87 3.20 3.47 -7.12
C VAL A 87 1.86 4.21 -7.07
N VAL A 88 1.32 4.44 -5.87
CA VAL A 88 0.06 5.16 -5.67
C VAL A 88 0.18 6.61 -6.14
N GLY A 89 1.27 7.31 -5.79
CA GLY A 89 1.51 8.68 -6.23
C GLY A 89 1.59 8.81 -7.76
N ASN A 90 2.25 7.87 -8.43
CA ASN A 90 2.29 7.81 -9.89
C ASN A 90 0.91 7.56 -10.50
N LEU A 91 0.09 6.69 -9.90
CA LEU A 91 -1.27 6.43 -10.35
C LEU A 91 -2.15 7.67 -10.20
N LEU A 92 -2.07 8.38 -9.07
CA LEU A 92 -2.80 9.62 -8.83
C LEU A 92 -2.42 10.71 -9.83
N LYS A 93 -1.11 10.93 -10.06
CA LYS A 93 -0.61 11.86 -11.09
C LYS A 93 -1.16 11.53 -12.48
N THR A 94 -1.08 10.26 -12.88
CA THR A 94 -1.53 9.79 -14.19
C THR A 94 -3.03 10.00 -14.38
N LYS A 95 -3.83 9.73 -13.33
CA LYS A 95 -5.28 9.96 -13.35
C LYS A 95 -5.69 11.40 -13.09
N LYS A 96 -4.74 12.30 -12.80
CA LYS A 96 -4.96 13.69 -12.39
C LYS A 96 -5.91 13.79 -11.17
N LEU A 97 -5.80 12.84 -10.24
CA LEU A 97 -6.59 12.82 -9.01
C LEU A 97 -5.79 13.39 -7.85
N LYS A 98 -6.48 14.10 -6.99
CA LYS A 98 -5.99 14.67 -5.74
C LYS A 98 -6.49 13.87 -4.54
N VAL A 99 -5.64 13.72 -3.53
CA VAL A 99 -5.94 12.99 -2.29
C VAL A 99 -5.66 13.84 -1.06
N ALA A 100 -6.48 13.65 -0.03
CA ALA A 100 -6.27 14.19 1.31
C ALA A 100 -6.51 13.12 2.38
N VAL A 101 -5.94 13.29 3.57
CA VAL A 101 -5.95 12.27 4.63
C VAL A 101 -6.47 12.80 5.97
N ALA A 102 -7.31 12.03 6.66
CA ALA A 102 -7.72 12.24 8.04
C ALA A 102 -7.14 11.13 8.92
N GLU A 103 -6.28 11.48 9.86
CA GLU A 103 -5.53 10.50 10.64
C GLU A 103 -5.84 10.62 12.13
N SER A 104 -6.22 9.50 12.75
CA SER A 104 -6.33 9.36 14.20
C SER A 104 -5.14 8.54 14.72
N CYS A 105 -5.27 7.22 14.84
CA CYS A 105 -4.26 6.36 15.49
C CYS A 105 -2.89 6.32 14.79
N THR A 106 -2.77 6.77 13.53
CA THR A 106 -1.49 6.88 12.82
C THR A 106 -0.74 8.18 13.09
N GLY A 107 -1.38 9.20 13.68
CA GLY A 107 -0.71 10.43 14.10
C GLY A 107 -0.02 11.24 12.98
N GLY A 108 -0.29 10.97 11.70
CA GLY A 108 0.32 11.66 10.57
C GLY A 108 1.24 10.79 9.71
N MET A 109 1.42 9.50 10.04
CA MET A 109 2.27 8.60 9.28
C MET A 109 1.85 8.45 7.81
N LEU A 110 0.55 8.44 7.48
CA LEU A 110 0.12 8.32 6.08
C LEU A 110 0.46 9.58 5.29
N GLY A 111 0.20 10.77 5.86
CA GLY A 111 0.60 12.04 5.26
C GLY A 111 2.11 12.13 5.06
N GLU A 112 2.90 11.67 6.03
CA GLU A 112 4.36 11.58 5.95
C GLU A 112 4.80 10.66 4.79
N MET A 113 4.27 9.44 4.73
CA MET A 113 4.58 8.48 3.65
C MET A 113 4.29 9.07 2.27
N ILE A 114 3.13 9.73 2.09
CA ILE A 114 2.79 10.36 0.82
C ILE A 114 3.75 11.50 0.47
N THR A 115 4.12 12.32 1.46
CA THR A 115 4.92 13.53 1.24
C THR A 115 6.41 13.25 1.06
N ARG A 116 6.91 12.10 1.52
CA ARG A 116 8.27 11.62 1.24
C ARG A 116 8.58 11.49 -0.25
N ILE A 117 7.57 11.28 -1.09
CA ILE A 117 7.76 11.17 -2.54
C ILE A 117 7.92 12.55 -3.18
N PRO A 118 9.05 12.82 -3.87
CA PRO A 118 9.26 14.11 -4.54
C PRO A 118 8.15 14.43 -5.54
N GLY A 119 7.64 15.67 -5.47
CA GLY A 119 6.53 16.14 -6.31
C GLY A 119 5.15 15.72 -5.82
N SER A 120 5.03 15.21 -4.58
CA SER A 120 3.77 14.88 -3.91
C SER A 120 2.76 16.03 -3.87
N SER A 121 3.21 17.28 -3.85
CA SER A 121 2.36 18.48 -3.92
C SER A 121 1.44 18.54 -5.16
N LYS A 122 1.74 17.79 -6.23
CA LYS A 122 0.90 17.69 -7.42
C LYS A 122 -0.40 16.91 -7.19
N TYR A 123 -0.44 16.03 -6.20
CA TYR A 123 -1.59 15.15 -5.95
C TYR A 123 -2.01 15.09 -4.47
N PHE A 124 -1.17 15.44 -3.52
CA PHE A 124 -1.53 15.50 -2.11
C PHE A 124 -1.98 16.92 -1.74
N GLN A 125 -3.20 17.07 -1.22
CA GLN A 125 -3.75 18.38 -0.83
C GLN A 125 -3.54 18.70 0.65
N GLY A 126 -3.07 17.74 1.44
CA GLY A 126 -2.88 17.87 2.88
C GLY A 126 -3.79 16.92 3.66
N GLY A 127 -3.99 17.24 4.93
CA GLY A 127 -4.77 16.39 5.82
C GLY A 127 -5.04 17.00 7.17
N VAL A 128 -5.77 16.24 7.99
CA VAL A 128 -6.15 16.61 9.35
C VAL A 128 -5.74 15.48 10.28
N ILE A 129 -4.92 15.80 11.28
CA ILE A 129 -4.67 14.89 12.39
C ILE A 129 -5.79 15.06 13.41
N SER A 130 -6.82 14.21 13.30
CA SER A 130 -8.03 14.27 14.10
C SER A 130 -8.02 13.25 15.24
N TYR A 131 -6.99 13.30 16.09
CA TYR A 131 -6.77 12.32 17.17
C TYR A 131 -7.88 12.33 18.22
N ASN A 132 -8.52 13.48 18.44
CA ASN A 132 -9.58 13.68 19.42
C ASN A 132 -10.95 13.85 18.71
N ALA A 133 -12.03 13.32 19.30
CA ALA A 133 -13.41 13.50 18.83
C ALA A 133 -13.75 14.95 18.45
N LYS A 134 -13.36 15.94 19.26
CA LYS A 134 -13.63 17.35 19.00
C LYS A 134 -12.98 17.85 17.71
N VAL A 135 -11.80 17.34 17.36
CA VAL A 135 -11.15 17.68 16.09
C VAL A 135 -11.90 17.03 14.92
N LYS A 136 -12.40 15.81 15.09
CA LYS A 136 -13.26 15.13 14.09
C LYS A 136 -14.55 15.94 13.86
N GLU A 137 -15.16 16.46 14.92
CA GLU A 137 -16.34 17.32 14.83
C GLU A 137 -16.04 18.66 14.15
N ASP A 138 -15.04 19.39 14.63
CA ASP A 138 -14.82 20.78 14.24
C ASP A 138 -14.24 20.91 12.83
N LEU A 139 -13.26 20.07 12.48
CA LEU A 139 -12.55 20.17 11.20
C LEU A 139 -13.16 19.28 10.12
N LEU A 140 -13.59 18.06 10.49
CA LEU A 140 -14.10 17.08 9.52
C LEU A 140 -15.64 17.02 9.47
N LYS A 141 -16.33 17.73 10.38
CA LYS A 141 -17.80 17.78 10.47
C LYS A 141 -18.42 16.41 10.72
N VAL A 142 -17.72 15.55 11.47
CA VAL A 142 -18.31 14.30 11.97
C VAL A 142 -19.36 14.65 13.03
N PRO A 143 -20.63 14.25 12.89
CA PRO A 143 -21.65 14.64 13.85
C PRO A 143 -21.41 13.97 15.23
N PRO A 144 -21.51 14.72 16.34
CA PRO A 144 -21.26 14.19 17.69
C PRO A 144 -22.16 12.98 18.04
N GLU A 145 -23.38 12.94 17.52
CA GLU A 145 -24.32 11.83 17.71
C GLU A 145 -23.86 10.52 17.08
N VAL A 146 -23.10 10.58 15.97
CA VAL A 146 -22.53 9.38 15.34
C VAL A 146 -21.42 8.84 16.22
N ILE A 147 -20.55 9.71 16.74
CA ILE A 147 -19.47 9.31 17.66
C ILE A 147 -20.05 8.71 18.94
N ARG A 148 -21.08 9.32 19.54
CA ARG A 148 -21.74 8.76 20.73
C ARG A 148 -22.40 7.40 20.49
N LYS A 149 -22.95 7.18 19.29
CA LYS A 149 -23.69 5.95 18.96
C LYS A 149 -22.77 4.80 18.56
N TYR A 150 -21.72 5.07 17.79
CA TYR A 150 -20.87 4.04 17.18
C TYR A 150 -19.45 4.01 17.74
N GLY A 151 -19.04 5.01 18.50
CA GLY A 151 -17.67 5.18 18.97
C GLY A 151 -16.73 5.77 17.91
N GLU A 152 -15.57 6.28 18.34
CA GLU A 152 -14.55 6.87 17.45
C GLU A 152 -13.92 5.84 16.49
N VAL A 153 -13.91 4.57 16.88
CA VAL A 153 -13.38 3.45 16.10
C VAL A 153 -14.55 2.68 15.49
N SER A 154 -15.11 3.24 14.43
CA SER A 154 -16.24 2.67 13.70
C SER A 154 -16.14 2.95 12.22
N LYS A 155 -16.81 2.12 11.42
CA LYS A 155 -16.91 2.31 9.96
C LYS A 155 -17.59 3.64 9.64
N GLU A 156 -18.61 4.00 10.42
CA GLU A 156 -19.40 5.22 10.29
C GLU A 156 -18.53 6.46 10.49
N VAL A 157 -17.74 6.50 11.57
CA VAL A 157 -16.82 7.61 11.84
C VAL A 157 -15.71 7.67 10.80
N ALA A 158 -15.12 6.53 10.40
CA ALA A 158 -14.13 6.50 9.34
C ALA A 158 -14.68 7.09 8.02
N GLN A 159 -15.85 6.64 7.58
CA GLN A 159 -16.46 7.15 6.37
C GLN A 159 -16.66 8.68 6.44
N LEU A 160 -17.23 9.20 7.52
CA LEU A 160 -17.45 10.63 7.69
C LEU A 160 -16.15 11.43 7.77
N MET A 161 -15.11 10.89 8.41
CA MET A 161 -13.77 11.48 8.40
C MET A 161 -13.21 11.59 6.97
N SER A 162 -13.34 10.52 6.17
CA SER A 162 -12.87 10.50 4.79
C SER A 162 -13.63 11.51 3.90
N GLU A 163 -14.94 11.64 4.08
CA GLU A 163 -15.75 12.61 3.36
C GLU A 163 -15.45 14.04 3.81
N GLY A 164 -15.26 14.23 5.11
CA GLY A 164 -14.88 15.50 5.73
C GLY A 164 -13.56 16.03 5.20
N VAL A 165 -12.52 15.19 5.18
CA VAL A 165 -11.19 15.61 4.71
C VAL A 165 -11.19 15.91 3.22
N ARG A 166 -11.92 15.11 2.44
CA ARG A 166 -12.10 15.36 1.01
C ARG A 166 -12.67 16.75 0.75
N ARG A 167 -13.72 17.13 1.51
CA ARG A 167 -14.34 18.45 1.41
C ARG A 167 -13.41 19.57 1.88
N CYS A 168 -12.78 19.45 3.05
CA CYS A 168 -11.99 20.53 3.63
C CYS A 168 -10.69 20.81 2.87
N CYS A 169 -10.09 19.78 2.25
CA CYS A 169 -8.86 19.92 1.47
C CYS A 169 -9.12 20.04 -0.04
N HIS A 170 -10.37 20.10 -0.49
CA HIS A 170 -10.75 20.19 -1.90
C HIS A 170 -10.07 19.12 -2.78
N SER A 171 -10.05 17.87 -2.30
CA SER A 171 -9.48 16.73 -3.02
C SER A 171 -10.55 15.87 -3.71
N ASP A 172 -10.14 15.05 -4.68
CA ASP A 172 -11.03 14.09 -5.32
C ASP A 172 -11.30 12.87 -4.42
N ILE A 173 -10.27 12.48 -3.65
CA ILE A 173 -10.29 11.33 -2.75
C ILE A 173 -9.98 11.80 -1.34
N GLY A 174 -10.72 11.30 -0.36
CA GLY A 174 -10.38 11.39 1.06
C GLY A 174 -10.11 10.00 1.62
N ILE A 175 -9.05 9.86 2.41
CA ILE A 175 -8.70 8.63 3.12
C ILE A 175 -8.76 8.93 4.62
N SER A 176 -9.30 8.03 5.41
CA SER A 176 -9.33 8.16 6.86
C SER A 176 -8.77 6.93 7.56
N ILE A 177 -8.07 7.13 8.67
CA ILE A 177 -7.63 6.04 9.54
C ILE A 177 -8.07 6.31 10.98
N THR A 178 -8.91 5.43 11.51
CA THR A 178 -9.29 5.38 12.93
C THR A 178 -9.23 3.94 13.41
N GLY A 179 -8.81 3.73 14.65
CA GLY A 179 -8.43 2.42 15.16
C GLY A 179 -7.88 2.50 16.58
N ILE A 180 -7.79 1.35 17.23
CA ILE A 180 -7.10 1.19 18.50
C ILE A 180 -5.65 0.80 18.19
N ALA A 181 -4.69 1.67 18.50
CA ALA A 181 -3.27 1.34 18.33
C ALA A 181 -2.78 0.28 19.35
N GLY A 182 -3.47 0.16 20.48
CA GLY A 182 -3.14 -0.78 21.56
C GLY A 182 -1.98 -0.31 22.45
N PRO A 183 -1.71 -1.01 23.58
CA PRO A 183 -2.52 -2.09 24.13
C PRO A 183 -3.73 -1.61 24.96
N GLY A 184 -3.72 -0.35 25.42
CA GLY A 184 -4.87 0.27 26.09
C GLY A 184 -5.77 0.93 25.07
N GLY A 185 -6.83 0.24 24.67
CA GLY A 185 -7.91 0.78 23.82
C GLY A 185 -9.03 1.40 24.62
#